data_AF-A0A1C6I1A7-F1
#
_entry.id   AF-A0A1C6I1A7-F1
#
_cell.length_a   1.000
_cell.length_b   1.000
_cell.length_c   1.000
_cell.angle_alpha   90.00
_cell.angle_beta   90.00
_cell.angle_gamma   90.00
#
_symmetry.space_group_name_H-M   'P 1'
#
loop_
_entity.id
_entity.type
_entity.pdbx_description
1 polymer ?
#
loop_
_entity_poly.entity_id
_entity_poly.type
_entity_poly.pdbx_seq_one_letter_code
_entity_poly.pdbx_strand_id
1 'polypeptide(L)'
;MTALIEAIYDMVNQNQAVCRVLILENTNSTILMRMIALAKDDSIAYWRKELPNTSETDLEMMYTHLPNGMMHIVVEGYDKYSKDEIIRFVSRVVKASLPLFLIAFTVGILSTFASFVMSSATTITVDFVALYRPNMTGTEKNRYIRIGLVVSAAIIAILAQFLPTVIVLFQWLFAQMLPIIFFLIIGLFWKRNTGLAVATMALTWIVTNVWTFTSLPAVLGMENINMIWIILAITLIMQIIGNLILPGRKGYFRSDDWFESEQFAIYEREKHGLSEVE
;
A
#
# COMPACT_ATOMS: atom_id res chain seq x y z
N MET A 1 23.26 5.03 17.15
CA MET A 1 23.35 3.63 17.62
C MET A 1 24.73 3.32 18.21
N THR A 2 25.82 3.55 17.48
CA THR A 2 27.20 3.39 17.97
C THR A 2 27.50 4.23 19.21
N ALA A 3 27.16 5.54 19.20
CA ALA A 3 27.34 6.43 20.34
C ALA A 3 26.53 6.02 21.59
N LEU A 4 25.37 5.37 21.40
CA LEU A 4 24.53 4.89 22.49
C LEU A 4 25.17 3.66 23.16
N ILE A 5 25.66 2.71 22.36
CA ILE A 5 26.39 1.52 22.86
C ILE A 5 27.67 1.97 23.57
N GLU A 6 28.37 2.95 23.01
CA GLU A 6 29.60 3.49 23.58
C GLU A 6 29.38 4.11 24.97
N ALA A 7 28.35 4.95 25.11
CA ALA A 7 27.95 5.57 26.37
C ALA A 7 27.51 4.55 27.44
N ILE A 8 26.79 3.49 27.04
CA ILE A 8 26.38 2.41 27.95
C ILE A 8 27.61 1.68 28.49
N TYR A 9 28.55 1.30 27.61
CA TYR A 9 29.77 0.61 28.03
C TYR A 9 30.67 1.47 28.92
N ASP A 10 30.77 2.78 28.66
CA ASP A 10 31.58 3.67 29.48
C ASP A 10 30.99 3.86 30.89
N MET A 11 29.65 3.93 30.99
CA MET A 11 28.94 3.97 32.27
C MET A 11 29.15 2.70 33.10
N VAL A 12 29.09 1.52 32.46
CA VAL A 12 29.29 0.23 33.15
C VAL A 12 30.76 0.06 33.57
N ASN A 13 31.72 0.49 32.74
CA ASN A 13 33.14 0.47 33.10
C ASN A 13 33.48 1.43 34.26
N GLN A 14 32.87 2.61 34.33
CA GLN A 14 33.06 3.52 35.47
C GLN A 14 32.54 2.94 36.80
N ASN A 15 31.56 2.03 36.74
CA ASN A 15 30.92 1.42 37.91
C ASN A 15 31.20 -0.08 38.02
N GLN A 16 32.30 -0.55 37.42
CA GLN A 16 32.58 -1.96 37.15
C GLN A 16 32.45 -2.87 38.38
N ALA A 17 32.92 -2.46 39.56
CA ALA A 17 32.83 -3.26 40.78
C ALA A 17 31.38 -3.48 41.26
N VAL A 18 30.54 -2.46 41.12
CA VAL A 18 29.13 -2.48 41.52
C VAL A 18 28.28 -3.20 40.46
N CYS A 19 28.52 -2.91 39.17
CA CYS A 19 27.82 -3.56 38.06
C CYS A 19 28.18 -5.05 37.94
N ARG A 20 29.41 -5.47 38.26
CA ARG A 20 29.80 -6.89 38.21
C ARG A 20 29.03 -7.73 39.23
N VAL A 21 28.91 -7.25 40.47
CA VAL A 21 28.18 -7.97 41.53
C VAL A 21 26.66 -7.92 41.31
N LEU A 22 26.12 -6.77 40.90
CA LEU A 22 24.66 -6.56 40.84
C LEU A 22 24.01 -6.95 39.49
N ILE A 23 24.75 -6.87 38.38
CA ILE A 23 24.22 -7.10 37.02
C ILE A 23 24.78 -8.38 36.40
N LEU A 24 26.08 -8.68 36.58
CA LEU A 24 26.76 -9.78 35.88
C LEU A 24 26.76 -11.12 36.64
N GLU A 25 26.89 -11.09 37.97
CA GLU A 25 26.77 -12.29 38.81
C GLU A 25 25.31 -12.68 39.08
N ASN A 26 24.34 -11.85 38.65
CA ASN A 26 22.90 -12.02 38.86
C ASN A 26 22.54 -12.49 40.29
N THR A 27 23.23 -11.95 41.29
CA THR A 27 23.09 -12.37 42.69
C THR A 27 21.68 -12.10 43.25
N ASN A 28 20.93 -11.18 42.63
CA ASN A 28 19.51 -10.96 42.91
C ASN A 28 18.77 -10.29 41.74
N SER A 29 17.91 -11.05 41.04
CA SER A 29 17.09 -10.57 39.91
C SER A 29 16.18 -9.38 40.28
N THR A 30 15.87 -9.21 41.56
CA THR A 30 15.07 -8.09 42.09
C THR A 30 15.81 -6.75 41.97
N ILE A 31 17.15 -6.75 42.01
CA ILE A 31 17.94 -5.52 41.91
C ILE A 31 17.93 -5.00 40.47
N LEU A 32 18.09 -5.90 39.49
CA LEU A 32 18.01 -5.56 38.07
C LEU A 32 16.64 -4.96 37.72
N MET A 33 15.55 -5.58 38.20
CA MET A 33 14.20 -5.03 38.03
C MET A 33 14.04 -3.64 38.66
N ARG A 34 14.63 -3.41 39.84
CA ARG A 34 14.61 -2.08 40.49
C ARG A 34 15.41 -1.04 39.74
N MET A 35 16.55 -1.40 39.15
CA MET A 35 17.34 -0.49 38.33
C MET A 35 16.61 -0.13 37.03
N ILE A 36 15.94 -1.09 36.39
CA ILE A 36 15.07 -0.85 35.22
C ILE A 36 13.88 0.03 35.61
N ALA A 37 13.28 -0.17 36.79
CA ALA A 37 12.19 0.68 37.27
C ALA A 37 12.67 2.12 37.54
N LEU A 38 13.86 2.30 38.13
CA LEU A 38 14.43 3.63 38.41
C LEU A 38 14.76 4.42 37.14
N ALA A 39 15.24 3.76 36.08
CA ALA A 39 15.57 4.43 34.82
C ALA A 39 14.35 4.75 33.94
N LYS A 40 13.16 4.25 34.30
CA LYS A 40 11.93 4.35 33.47
C LYS A 40 11.49 5.78 33.29
N ASP A 41 11.33 6.51 34.38
CA ASP A 41 10.71 7.83 34.35
C ASP A 41 11.60 8.84 33.60
N ASP A 42 12.92 8.79 33.82
CA ASP A 42 13.89 9.64 33.13
C ASP A 42 13.99 9.31 31.63
N SER A 43 13.95 8.02 31.27
CA SER A 43 14.01 7.58 29.86
C SER A 43 12.75 8.00 29.09
N ILE A 44 11.57 7.84 29.69
CA ILE A 44 10.29 8.26 29.09
C ILE A 44 10.25 9.78 28.96
N ALA A 45 10.71 10.52 29.98
CA ALA A 45 10.80 11.99 29.92
C ALA A 45 11.72 12.46 28.79
N TYR A 46 12.88 11.81 28.61
CA TYR A 46 13.79 12.10 27.51
C TYR A 46 13.16 11.79 26.15
N TRP A 47 12.54 10.62 25.98
CA TRP A 47 11.91 10.24 24.70
C TRP A 47 10.69 11.08 24.36
N ARG A 48 9.90 11.53 25.35
CA ARG A 48 8.80 12.47 25.13
C ARG A 48 9.28 13.80 24.55
N LYS A 49 10.51 14.23 24.88
CA LYS A 49 11.12 15.44 24.31
C LYS A 49 11.54 15.25 22.84
N GLU A 50 12.10 14.09 22.51
CA GLU A 50 12.55 13.76 21.15
C GLU A 50 11.40 13.31 20.23
N LEU A 51 10.33 12.75 20.79
CA LEU A 51 9.17 12.18 20.09
C LEU A 51 7.85 12.81 20.61
N PRO A 52 7.56 14.08 20.27
CA PRO A 52 6.45 14.83 20.87
C PRO A 52 5.05 14.32 20.48
N ASN A 53 4.93 13.57 19.38
CA ASN A 53 3.65 13.08 18.84
C ASN A 53 3.34 11.62 19.17
N THR A 54 4.17 10.96 19.98
CA THR A 54 4.01 9.54 20.30
C THR A 54 3.13 9.36 21.54
N SER A 55 2.19 8.40 21.49
CA SER A 55 1.29 8.15 22.62
C SER A 55 2.05 7.62 23.84
N GLU A 56 1.52 7.88 25.03
CA GLU A 56 2.15 7.42 26.28
C GLU A 56 2.25 5.89 26.33
N THR A 57 1.25 5.19 25.79
CA THR A 57 1.23 3.74 25.65
C THR A 57 2.33 3.22 24.72
N ASP A 58 2.59 3.93 23.61
CA ASP A 58 3.66 3.56 22.67
C ASP A 58 5.04 3.80 23.29
N LEU A 59 5.23 4.89 24.04
CA LEU A 59 6.46 5.16 24.78
C LEU A 59 6.72 4.11 25.87
N GLU A 60 5.66 3.65 26.56
CA GLU A 60 5.76 2.55 27.53
C GLU A 60 6.07 1.20 26.87
N MET A 61 5.47 0.90 25.71
CA MET A 61 5.84 -0.30 24.94
C MET A 61 7.29 -0.23 24.46
N MET A 62 7.74 0.95 24.01
CA MET A 62 9.14 1.17 23.66
C MET A 62 10.06 0.93 24.87
N TYR A 63 9.71 1.44 26.06
CA TYR A 63 10.44 1.19 27.30
C TYR A 63 10.37 -0.27 27.77
N THR A 64 9.34 -1.01 27.40
CA THR A 64 9.23 -2.42 27.81
C THR A 64 10.04 -3.32 26.89
N HIS A 65 10.14 -3.00 25.60
CA HIS A 65 10.82 -3.87 24.64
C HIS A 65 12.27 -3.50 24.36
N LEU A 66 12.62 -2.21 24.34
CA LEU A 66 13.97 -1.74 24.03
C LEU A 66 14.97 -2.01 25.17
N PRO A 67 14.73 -1.56 26.41
CA PRO A 67 15.60 -1.80 27.56
C PRO A 67 15.65 -3.27 27.98
N ASN A 68 14.55 -4.02 27.95
CA ASN A 68 14.58 -5.46 28.28
C ASN A 68 15.40 -6.25 27.24
N GLY A 69 15.27 -5.95 25.94
CA GLY A 69 16.10 -6.57 24.90
C GLY A 69 17.57 -6.17 25.00
N MET A 70 17.85 -4.89 25.27
CA MET A 70 19.22 -4.37 25.43
C MET A 70 19.89 -4.86 26.72
N MET A 71 19.14 -4.99 27.81
CA MET A 71 19.63 -5.51 29.10
C MET A 71 19.95 -6.99 29.01
N HIS A 72 19.19 -7.79 28.25
CA HIS A 72 19.54 -9.18 27.96
C HIS A 72 20.86 -9.30 27.19
N ILE A 73 21.07 -8.44 26.18
CA ILE A 73 22.33 -8.40 25.40
C ILE A 73 23.52 -8.01 26.28
N VAL A 74 23.33 -7.06 27.20
CA VAL A 74 24.37 -6.67 28.16
C VAL A 74 24.60 -7.80 29.16
N VAL A 75 23.59 -8.33 29.83
CA VAL A 75 23.73 -9.36 30.88
C VAL A 75 24.33 -10.67 30.33
N GLU A 76 23.92 -11.14 29.15
CA GLU A 76 24.50 -12.35 28.55
C GLU A 76 25.81 -12.12 27.79
N GLY A 77 26.05 -10.91 27.29
CA GLY A 77 27.16 -10.62 26.37
C GLY A 77 28.39 -9.96 27.01
N TYR A 78 28.24 -9.32 28.19
CA TYR A 78 29.27 -8.42 28.75
C TYR A 78 30.62 -9.09 29.08
N ASP A 79 30.62 -10.38 29.40
CA ASP A 79 31.84 -11.15 29.71
C ASP A 79 32.30 -12.06 28.55
N LYS A 80 31.56 -12.07 27.43
CA LYS A 80 31.77 -13.02 26.33
C LYS A 80 32.35 -12.37 25.07
N TYR A 81 32.08 -11.09 24.83
CA TYR A 81 32.53 -10.35 23.66
C TYR A 81 32.99 -8.94 24.03
N SER A 82 34.07 -8.48 23.40
CA SER A 82 34.59 -7.12 23.65
C SER A 82 33.67 -6.03 23.09
N LYS A 83 33.71 -4.82 23.69
CA LYS A 83 32.99 -3.62 23.20
C LYS A 83 33.22 -3.40 21.69
N ASP A 84 34.47 -3.56 21.26
CA ASP A 84 34.87 -3.41 19.85
C ASP A 84 34.27 -4.49 18.94
N GLU A 85 34.12 -5.73 19.41
CA GLU A 85 33.49 -6.80 18.65
C GLU A 85 31.99 -6.58 18.47
N ILE A 86 31.28 -6.18 19.53
CA ILE A 86 29.84 -5.89 19.44
C ILE A 86 29.59 -4.69 18.51
N ILE A 87 30.36 -3.61 18.66
CA ILE A 87 30.26 -2.43 17.78
C ILE A 87 30.58 -2.81 16.33
N ARG A 88 31.63 -3.61 16.09
CA ARG A 88 31.95 -4.09 14.74
C ARG A 88 30.87 -5.01 14.18
N PHE A 89 30.31 -5.90 14.98
CA PHE A 89 29.27 -6.82 14.55
C PHE A 89 28.00 -6.06 14.17
N VAL A 90 27.49 -5.21 15.06
CA VAL A 90 26.30 -4.37 14.77
C VAL A 90 26.54 -3.46 13.57
N SER A 91 27.73 -2.84 13.49
CA SER A 91 28.08 -2.01 12.32
C SER A 91 28.14 -2.83 11.03
N ARG A 92 28.65 -4.07 11.06
CA ARG A 92 28.65 -4.96 9.89
C ARG A 92 27.24 -5.39 9.51
N VAL A 93 26.42 -5.76 10.48
CA VAL A 93 25.03 -6.16 10.26
C VAL A 93 24.24 -5.02 9.63
N VAL A 94 24.32 -3.80 10.20
CA VAL A 94 23.63 -2.62 9.65
C VAL A 94 24.18 -2.25 8.27
N LYS A 95 25.50 -2.24 8.08
CA LYS A 95 26.12 -1.97 6.77
C LYS A 95 25.77 -3.02 5.72
N ALA A 96 25.50 -4.26 6.11
CA ALA A 96 25.10 -5.33 5.20
C ALA A 96 23.59 -5.33 4.92
N SER A 97 22.75 -5.07 5.93
CA SER A 97 21.29 -5.14 5.81
C SER A 97 20.68 -3.90 5.18
N LEU A 98 21.22 -2.70 5.44
CA LEU A 98 20.68 -1.46 4.91
C LEU A 98 20.72 -1.39 3.38
N PRO A 99 21.83 -1.74 2.69
CA PRO A 99 21.84 -1.78 1.22
C PRO A 99 20.86 -2.80 0.66
N LEU A 100 20.75 -3.99 1.27
CA LEU A 100 19.81 -5.02 0.83
C LEU A 100 18.36 -4.55 0.94
N PHE A 101 18.01 -3.87 2.04
CA PHE A 101 16.70 -3.28 2.23
C PHE A 101 16.41 -2.20 1.17
N LEU A 102 17.36 -1.29 0.91
CA LEU A 102 17.20 -0.24 -0.10
C LEU A 102 17.09 -0.82 -1.52
N ILE A 103 17.86 -1.85 -1.85
CA ILE A 103 17.77 -2.56 -3.13
C ILE A 103 16.41 -3.22 -3.26
N ALA A 104 15.94 -3.96 -2.25
CA ALA A 104 14.64 -4.61 -2.28
C ALA A 104 13.50 -3.61 -2.48
N PHE A 105 13.55 -2.48 -1.76
CA PHE A 105 12.56 -1.42 -1.88
C PHE A 105 12.58 -0.77 -3.27
N THR A 106 13.77 -0.48 -3.80
CA THR A 106 13.96 0.11 -5.14
C THR A 106 13.44 -0.83 -6.23
N VAL A 107 13.76 -2.13 -6.14
CA VAL A 107 13.29 -3.15 -7.08
C VAL A 107 11.76 -3.29 -7.01
N GLY A 108 11.17 -3.26 -5.82
CA GLY A 108 9.71 -3.29 -5.64
C GLY A 108 9.00 -2.12 -6.33
N ILE A 109 9.53 -0.90 -6.17
CA ILE A 109 9.00 0.30 -6.85
C ILE A 109 9.17 0.19 -8.37
N LEU A 110 10.36 -0.20 -8.86
CA LEU A 110 10.65 -0.35 -10.29
C LEU A 110 9.74 -1.38 -10.96
N SER A 111 9.50 -2.51 -10.31
CA SER A 111 8.60 -3.57 -10.82
C SER A 111 7.16 -3.08 -10.94
N THR A 112 6.68 -2.40 -9.90
CA THR A 112 5.34 -1.82 -9.88
C THR A 112 5.19 -0.77 -10.98
N PHE A 113 6.15 0.15 -11.09
CA PHE A 113 6.20 1.17 -12.14
C PHE A 113 6.19 0.55 -13.54
N ALA A 114 7.04 -0.45 -13.78
CA ALA A 114 7.09 -1.15 -15.07
C ALA A 114 5.74 -1.76 -15.45
N SER A 115 5.03 -2.35 -14.48
CA SER A 115 3.71 -2.97 -14.70
C SER A 115 2.65 -1.94 -15.08
N PHE A 116 2.63 -0.77 -14.42
CA PHE A 116 1.68 0.31 -14.75
C PHE A 116 1.97 0.96 -16.10
N VAL A 117 3.23 1.25 -16.41
CA VAL A 117 3.61 1.84 -17.71
C VAL A 117 3.37 0.85 -18.85
N MET A 118 3.66 -0.44 -18.63
CA MET A 118 3.40 -1.47 -19.62
C MET A 118 1.90 -1.63 -19.88
N SER A 119 1.09 -1.74 -18.82
CA SER A 119 -0.37 -1.86 -18.95
C SER A 119 -0.95 -0.68 -19.73
N SER A 120 -0.62 0.56 -19.35
CA SER A 120 -1.09 1.76 -20.06
C SER A 120 -0.64 1.80 -21.53
N ALA A 121 0.63 1.48 -21.82
CA ALA A 121 1.14 1.44 -23.19
C ALA A 121 0.45 0.37 -24.05
N THR A 122 0.15 -0.80 -23.47
CA THR A 122 -0.59 -1.86 -24.15
C THR A 122 -2.04 -1.47 -24.40
N THR A 123 -2.74 -0.89 -23.42
CA THR A 123 -4.11 -0.38 -23.58
C THR A 123 -4.18 0.69 -24.66
N ILE A 124 -3.26 1.67 -24.66
CA ILE A 124 -3.19 2.69 -25.72
C ILE A 124 -3.00 2.04 -27.09
N THR A 125 -2.11 1.06 -27.21
CA THR A 125 -1.81 0.45 -28.51
C THR A 125 -2.93 -0.47 -29.00
N VAL A 126 -3.45 -1.33 -28.13
CA VAL A 126 -4.43 -2.37 -28.46
C VAL A 126 -5.83 -1.79 -28.57
N ASP A 127 -6.21 -0.89 -27.69
CA ASP A 127 -7.58 -0.41 -27.61
C ASP A 127 -7.79 0.90 -28.37
N PHE A 128 -6.78 1.78 -28.44
CA PHE A 128 -6.93 3.07 -29.13
C PHE A 128 -6.27 3.08 -30.51
N VAL A 129 -4.98 2.73 -30.62
CA VAL A 129 -4.28 2.77 -31.92
C VAL A 129 -4.89 1.76 -32.90
N ALA A 130 -5.32 0.60 -32.42
CA ALA A 130 -5.97 -0.40 -33.27
C ALA A 130 -7.31 0.06 -33.86
N LEU A 131 -8.03 1.01 -33.23
CA LEU A 131 -9.25 1.58 -33.82
C LEU A 131 -8.95 2.36 -35.10
N TYR A 132 -7.80 3.03 -35.17
CA TYR A 132 -7.39 3.80 -36.35
C TYR A 132 -6.57 2.96 -37.34
N ARG A 133 -5.87 1.93 -36.85
CA ARG A 133 -5.08 1.00 -37.66
C ARG A 133 -5.37 -0.46 -37.24
N PRO A 134 -6.46 -1.06 -37.73
CA PRO A 134 -6.88 -2.39 -37.29
C PRO A 134 -5.93 -3.52 -37.72
N ASN A 135 -5.23 -3.36 -38.85
CA ASN A 135 -4.36 -4.38 -39.42
C ASN A 135 -2.87 -4.10 -39.14
N MET A 136 -2.49 -3.91 -37.87
CA MET A 136 -1.08 -3.76 -37.49
C MET A 136 -0.36 -5.10 -37.46
N THR A 137 0.84 -5.14 -38.04
CA THR A 137 1.76 -6.28 -37.90
C THR A 137 2.33 -6.34 -36.48
N GLY A 138 2.78 -7.52 -36.02
CA GLY A 138 3.30 -7.69 -34.66
C GLY A 138 4.51 -6.79 -34.33
N THR A 139 5.33 -6.47 -35.33
CA THR A 139 6.47 -5.55 -35.22
C THR A 139 6.03 -4.09 -35.07
N GLU A 140 5.02 -3.65 -35.82
CA GLU A 140 4.43 -2.32 -35.69
C GLU A 140 3.76 -2.14 -34.33
N LYS A 141 3.00 -3.13 -33.88
CA LYS A 141 2.37 -3.13 -32.56
C LYS A 141 3.40 -2.96 -31.44
N ASN A 142 4.51 -3.70 -31.49
CA ASN A 142 5.61 -3.56 -30.53
C ASN A 142 6.26 -2.16 -30.59
N ARG A 143 6.36 -1.56 -31.78
CA ARG A 143 6.87 -0.19 -31.91
C ARG A 143 5.98 0.83 -31.21
N TYR A 144 4.65 0.73 -31.39
CA TYR A 144 3.71 1.62 -30.71
C TYR A 144 3.72 1.42 -29.19
N ILE A 145 3.81 0.18 -28.71
CA ILE A 145 3.94 -0.09 -27.27
C ILE A 145 5.20 0.59 -26.70
N ARG A 146 6.35 0.49 -27.38
CA ARG A 146 7.59 1.14 -26.93
C ARG A 146 7.47 2.66 -26.91
N ILE A 147 6.83 3.25 -27.91
CA ILE A 147 6.57 4.70 -27.95
C ILE A 147 5.66 5.10 -26.78
N GLY A 148 4.55 4.38 -26.59
CA GLY A 148 3.63 4.59 -25.48
C GLY A 148 4.31 4.48 -24.12
N LEU A 149 5.23 3.53 -23.95
CA LEU A 149 6.01 3.34 -22.73
C LEU A 149 6.85 4.59 -22.40
N VAL A 150 7.61 5.09 -23.37
CA VAL A 150 8.46 6.28 -23.18
C VAL A 150 7.61 7.53 -22.90
N VAL A 151 6.52 7.72 -23.64
CA VAL A 151 5.63 8.87 -23.47
C VAL A 151 4.94 8.84 -22.10
N SER A 152 4.35 7.71 -21.72
CA SER A 152 3.70 7.54 -20.41
C SER A 152 4.70 7.73 -19.27
N ALA A 153 5.91 7.18 -19.38
CA ALA A 153 6.95 7.36 -18.37
C ALA A 153 7.37 8.82 -18.20
N ALA A 154 7.52 9.58 -19.30
CA ALA A 154 7.83 11.00 -19.24
C ALA A 154 6.72 11.82 -18.58
N ILE A 155 5.46 11.55 -18.92
CA ILE A 155 4.30 12.22 -18.32
C ILE A 155 4.23 11.94 -16.82
N ILE A 156 4.37 10.68 -16.40
CA ILE A 156 4.34 10.29 -14.99
C ILE A 156 5.48 10.97 -14.22
N ALA A 157 6.70 11.02 -14.78
CA ALA A 157 7.83 11.67 -14.13
C ALA A 157 7.60 13.17 -13.91
N ILE A 158 6.93 13.86 -14.83
CA ILE A 158 6.56 15.26 -14.69
C ILE A 158 5.46 15.42 -13.63
N LEU A 159 4.37 14.65 -13.74
CA LEU A 159 3.23 14.74 -12.82
C LEU A 159 3.61 14.39 -11.38
N ALA A 160 4.56 13.46 -11.18
CA ALA A 160 5.11 13.10 -9.86
C ALA A 160 5.65 14.30 -9.08
N GLN A 161 6.08 15.36 -9.74
CA GLN A 161 6.60 16.57 -9.09
C GLN A 161 5.50 17.46 -8.48
N PHE A 162 4.25 17.28 -8.91
CA PHE A 162 3.12 18.15 -8.56
C PHE A 162 2.04 17.43 -7.74
N LEU A 163 2.21 16.14 -7.48
CA LEU A 163 1.20 15.32 -6.81
C LEU A 163 1.20 15.59 -5.28
N PRO A 164 0.04 15.88 -4.67
CA PRO A 164 -0.10 16.08 -3.23
C PRO A 164 0.09 14.76 -2.45
N THR A 165 -0.14 14.78 -1.14
CA THR A 165 -0.01 13.61 -0.26
C THR A 165 -0.68 12.35 -0.84
N VAL A 166 0.07 11.25 -0.85
CA VAL A 166 -0.26 9.97 -1.49
C VAL A 166 -1.66 9.45 -1.10
N ILE A 167 -2.09 9.69 0.14
CA ILE A 167 -3.37 9.20 0.68
C ILE A 167 -4.59 9.78 -0.04
N VAL A 168 -4.60 11.08 -0.32
CA VAL A 168 -5.75 11.76 -0.98
C VAL A 168 -5.89 11.27 -2.42
N LEU A 169 -4.76 11.09 -3.10
CA LEU A 169 -4.73 10.59 -4.48
C LEU A 169 -5.23 9.15 -4.60
N PHE A 170 -4.86 8.29 -3.64
CA PHE A 170 -5.37 6.92 -3.61
C PHE A 170 -6.89 6.87 -3.46
N GLN A 171 -7.45 7.66 -2.53
CA GLN A 171 -8.90 7.73 -2.35
C GLN A 171 -9.60 8.26 -3.62
N TRP A 172 -9.00 9.23 -4.30
CA TRP A 172 -9.50 9.75 -5.57
C TRP A 172 -9.51 8.71 -6.69
N LEU A 173 -8.42 7.95 -6.85
CA LEU A 173 -8.32 6.89 -7.86
C LEU A 173 -9.30 5.75 -7.58
N PHE A 174 -9.39 5.26 -6.35
CA PHE A 174 -10.32 4.18 -6.00
C PHE A 174 -11.78 4.57 -6.13
N ALA A 175 -12.12 5.83 -5.85
CA ALA A 175 -13.49 6.33 -6.03
C ALA A 175 -13.97 6.17 -7.49
N GLN A 176 -13.07 6.31 -8.47
CA GLN A 176 -13.40 6.16 -9.90
C GLN A 176 -13.53 4.70 -10.36
N MET A 177 -12.94 3.75 -9.62
CA MET A 177 -13.08 2.32 -9.93
C MET A 177 -14.39 1.73 -9.42
N LEU A 178 -15.00 2.33 -8.38
CA LEU A 178 -16.24 1.82 -7.78
C LEU A 178 -17.39 1.70 -8.78
N PRO A 179 -17.71 2.73 -9.59
CA PRO A 179 -18.78 2.63 -10.59
C PRO A 179 -18.60 1.44 -11.54
N ILE A 180 -17.35 1.22 -11.99
CA ILE A 180 -16.99 0.15 -12.93
C ILE A 180 -17.39 -1.23 -12.37
N ILE A 181 -17.09 -1.49 -11.11
CA ILE A 181 -17.42 -2.77 -10.45
C ILE A 181 -18.94 -2.99 -10.44
N PHE A 182 -19.73 -1.97 -10.08
CA PHE A 182 -21.18 -2.10 -10.02
C PHE A 182 -21.83 -2.18 -11.40
N PHE A 183 -21.31 -1.49 -12.43
CA PHE A 183 -21.76 -1.70 -13.81
C PHE A 183 -21.51 -3.14 -14.25
N LEU A 184 -20.35 -3.69 -13.91
CA LEU A 184 -19.98 -5.04 -14.30
C LEU A 184 -20.90 -6.07 -13.64
N ILE A 185 -21.13 -5.98 -12.33
CA ILE A 185 -22.02 -6.90 -11.61
C ILE A 185 -23.46 -6.78 -12.15
N ILE A 186 -24.01 -5.56 -12.24
CA ILE A 186 -25.40 -5.35 -12.69
C ILE A 186 -25.56 -5.72 -14.17
N GLY A 187 -24.57 -5.41 -14.99
CA GLY A 187 -24.54 -5.71 -16.42
C GLY A 187 -24.41 -7.21 -16.71
N LEU A 188 -23.71 -7.98 -15.85
CA LEU A 188 -23.62 -9.43 -15.97
C LEU A 188 -24.92 -10.13 -15.55
N PHE A 189 -25.54 -9.71 -14.44
CA PHE A 189 -26.63 -10.48 -13.82
C PHE A 189 -28.05 -9.93 -14.04
N TRP A 190 -28.23 -8.63 -14.27
CA TRP A 190 -29.56 -8.01 -14.28
C TRP A 190 -29.91 -7.33 -15.60
N LYS A 191 -29.32 -6.17 -15.88
CA LYS A 191 -29.69 -5.32 -17.03
C LYS A 191 -28.49 -4.53 -17.51
N ARG A 192 -28.35 -4.40 -18.83
CA ARG A 192 -27.27 -3.70 -19.50
C ARG A 192 -27.83 -2.51 -20.27
N ASN A 193 -27.41 -1.31 -19.88
CA ASN A 193 -27.72 -0.06 -20.56
C ASN A 193 -26.44 0.80 -20.66
N THR A 194 -25.93 0.96 -21.88
CA THR A 194 -24.69 1.70 -22.15
C THR A 194 -24.83 3.20 -21.85
N GLY A 195 -25.98 3.80 -22.17
CA GLY A 195 -26.23 5.23 -21.93
C GLY A 195 -26.22 5.57 -20.44
N LEU A 196 -26.86 4.73 -19.62
CA LEU A 196 -26.86 4.89 -18.17
C LEU A 196 -25.46 4.72 -17.57
N ALA A 197 -24.68 3.74 -18.06
CA ALA A 197 -23.33 3.51 -17.58
C ALA A 197 -22.41 4.71 -17.87
N VAL A 198 -22.46 5.25 -19.09
CA VAL A 198 -21.69 6.45 -19.47
C VAL A 198 -22.13 7.67 -18.66
N ALA A 199 -23.43 7.90 -18.49
CA ALA A 199 -23.94 9.03 -17.72
C ALA A 199 -23.51 8.97 -16.25
N THR A 200 -23.57 7.77 -15.64
CA THR A 200 -23.14 7.56 -14.26
C THR A 200 -21.63 7.71 -14.12
N MET A 201 -20.83 7.28 -15.10
CA MET A 201 -19.38 7.51 -15.12
C MET A 201 -19.03 8.98 -15.22
N ALA A 202 -19.68 9.72 -16.11
CA ALA A 202 -19.46 11.15 -16.25
C ALA A 202 -19.84 11.91 -14.97
N LEU A 203 -20.99 11.56 -14.37
CA LEU A 203 -21.47 12.19 -13.13
C LEU A 203 -20.51 11.93 -11.97
N THR A 204 -20.13 10.66 -11.75
CA THR A 204 -19.21 10.29 -10.66
C THR A 204 -17.85 10.94 -10.84
N TRP A 205 -17.34 11.03 -12.07
CA TRP A 205 -16.10 11.76 -12.36
C TRP A 205 -16.20 13.25 -12.02
N ILE A 206 -17.28 13.94 -12.43
CA ILE A 206 -17.49 15.35 -12.09
C ILE A 206 -17.55 15.54 -10.57
N VAL A 207 -18.37 14.72 -9.88
CA VAL A 207 -18.53 14.80 -8.42
C VAL A 207 -17.21 14.56 -7.71
N THR A 208 -16.42 13.57 -8.12
CA THR A 208 -15.10 13.29 -7.56
C THR A 208 -14.14 14.47 -7.72
N ASN A 209 -14.11 15.12 -8.89
CA ASN A 209 -13.27 16.30 -9.12
C ASN A 209 -13.72 17.49 -8.27
N VAL A 210 -15.03 17.80 -8.26
CA VAL A 210 -15.57 18.91 -7.47
C VAL A 210 -15.33 18.67 -5.98
N TRP A 211 -15.61 17.47 -5.47
CA TRP A 211 -15.41 17.15 -4.06
C TRP A 211 -13.95 17.27 -3.62
N THR A 212 -13.01 16.94 -4.51
CA THR A 212 -11.58 16.88 -4.17
C THR A 212 -10.87 18.21 -4.31
N PHE A 213 -11.21 18.99 -5.35
CA PHE A 213 -10.49 20.21 -5.69
C PHE A 213 -11.21 21.50 -5.26
N THR A 214 -12.36 21.39 -4.59
CA THR A 214 -13.12 22.57 -4.11
C THR A 214 -13.43 22.47 -2.62
N SER A 215 -13.82 23.59 -2.02
CA SER A 215 -14.28 23.66 -0.62
C SER A 215 -15.71 23.15 -0.42
N LEU A 216 -16.28 22.41 -1.38
CA LEU A 216 -17.63 21.86 -1.29
C LEU A 216 -17.87 21.03 -0.02
N PRO A 217 -16.95 20.14 0.43
CA PRO A 217 -17.13 19.40 1.67
C PRO A 217 -17.28 20.31 2.90
N ALA A 218 -16.53 21.43 2.92
CA ALA A 218 -16.57 22.41 4.00
C ALA A 218 -17.89 23.19 4.02
N VAL A 219 -18.36 23.63 2.84
CA VAL A 219 -19.63 24.36 2.71
C VAL A 219 -20.84 23.49 3.09
N LEU A 220 -20.78 22.19 2.82
CA LEU A 220 -21.84 21.25 3.15
C LEU A 220 -21.74 20.68 4.58
N GLY A 221 -20.72 21.06 5.36
CA GLY A 221 -20.48 20.51 6.70
C GLY A 221 -20.16 19.01 6.70
N MET A 222 -19.67 18.48 5.57
CA MET A 222 -19.41 17.06 5.33
C MET A 222 -17.91 16.73 5.29
N GLU A 223 -17.07 17.53 5.95
CA GLU A 223 -15.61 17.35 5.95
C GLU A 223 -15.17 15.98 6.50
N ASN A 224 -15.95 15.41 7.43
CA ASN A 224 -15.67 14.12 8.05
C ASN A 224 -16.16 12.91 7.21
N ILE A 225 -16.87 13.14 6.10
CA ILE A 225 -17.41 12.07 5.27
C ILE A 225 -16.42 11.71 4.17
N ASN A 226 -16.03 10.44 4.12
CA ASN A 226 -15.17 9.95 3.07
C ASN A 226 -15.92 9.96 1.71
N MET A 227 -15.29 10.58 0.70
CA MET A 227 -15.80 10.70 -0.67
C MET A 227 -16.27 9.36 -1.27
N ILE A 228 -15.61 8.25 -0.90
CA ILE A 228 -15.94 6.90 -1.38
C ILE A 228 -17.42 6.56 -1.13
N TRP A 229 -17.97 6.94 0.03
CA TRP A 229 -19.36 6.65 0.37
C TRP A 229 -20.36 7.43 -0.48
N ILE A 230 -19.99 8.66 -0.87
CA ILE A 230 -20.82 9.52 -1.70
C ILE A 230 -20.87 8.98 -3.12
N ILE A 231 -19.73 8.61 -3.69
CA ILE A 231 -19.66 8.01 -5.02
C ILE A 231 -20.36 6.65 -5.06
N LEU A 232 -20.24 5.84 -4.00
CA LEU A 232 -20.98 4.59 -3.86
C LEU A 232 -22.50 4.83 -3.88
N ALA A 233 -22.99 5.79 -3.09
CA ALA A 233 -24.42 6.11 -3.03
C ALA A 233 -24.94 6.59 -4.39
N ILE A 234 -24.25 7.52 -5.04
CA ILE A 234 -24.61 8.01 -6.38
C ILE A 234 -24.64 6.86 -7.39
N THR A 235 -23.63 6.00 -7.38
CA THR A 235 -23.54 4.85 -8.28
C THR A 235 -24.71 3.91 -8.08
N LEU A 236 -25.00 3.50 -6.84
CA LEU A 236 -26.10 2.57 -6.54
C LEU A 236 -27.46 3.17 -6.89
N ILE A 237 -27.70 4.44 -6.56
CA ILE A 237 -28.95 5.13 -6.88
C ILE A 237 -29.15 5.17 -8.39
N MET A 238 -28.16 5.67 -9.13
CA MET A 238 -28.22 5.77 -10.59
C MET A 238 -28.42 4.40 -11.23
N GLN A 239 -27.72 3.38 -10.73
CA GLN A 239 -27.76 2.05 -11.31
C GLN A 239 -29.05 1.30 -10.99
N ILE A 240 -29.57 1.37 -9.77
CA ILE A 240 -30.80 0.70 -9.39
C ILE A 240 -31.99 1.43 -10.01
N ILE A 241 -32.12 2.73 -9.76
CA ILE A 241 -33.27 3.52 -10.24
C ILE A 241 -33.21 3.67 -11.76
N GLY A 242 -32.04 3.95 -12.33
CA GLY A 242 -31.89 4.10 -13.78
C GLY A 242 -32.21 2.82 -14.54
N ASN A 243 -31.82 1.63 -14.04
CA ASN A 243 -32.16 0.37 -14.72
C ASN A 243 -33.63 -0.03 -14.54
N LEU A 244 -34.32 0.45 -13.48
CA LEU A 244 -35.75 0.26 -13.31
C LEU A 244 -36.56 1.12 -14.29
N ILE A 245 -36.15 2.36 -14.51
CA ILE A 245 -36.90 3.32 -15.34
C ILE A 245 -36.58 3.15 -16.84
N LEU A 246 -35.31 3.02 -17.20
CA LEU A 246 -34.88 3.03 -18.60
C LEU A 246 -34.98 1.64 -19.22
N PRO A 247 -35.42 1.50 -20.48
CA PRO A 247 -35.31 0.25 -21.21
C PRO A 247 -33.84 -0.15 -21.38
N GLY A 248 -33.56 -1.44 -21.44
CA GLY A 248 -32.19 -1.96 -21.48
C GLY A 248 -32.17 -3.44 -21.84
N ARG A 249 -30.99 -3.94 -22.24
CA ARG A 249 -30.80 -5.35 -22.59
C ARG A 249 -30.75 -6.20 -21.32
N LYS A 250 -31.10 -7.48 -21.43
CA LYS A 250 -30.92 -8.44 -20.32
C LYS A 250 -29.46 -8.49 -19.91
N GLY A 251 -29.21 -8.81 -18.64
CA GLY A 251 -27.86 -9.08 -18.15
C GLY A 251 -27.17 -10.15 -19.00
N TYR A 252 -25.85 -10.04 -19.14
CA TYR A 252 -25.06 -10.87 -20.06
C TYR A 252 -25.35 -12.37 -19.91
N PHE A 253 -25.32 -12.92 -18.70
CA PHE A 253 -25.57 -14.36 -18.46
C PHE A 253 -27.01 -14.82 -18.74
N ARG A 254 -27.93 -13.88 -18.99
CA ARG A 254 -29.33 -14.14 -19.37
C ARG A 254 -29.64 -13.68 -20.80
N SER A 255 -28.61 -13.28 -21.55
CA SER A 255 -28.73 -12.79 -22.92
C SER A 255 -28.34 -13.88 -23.91
N ASP A 256 -28.92 -13.80 -25.10
CA ASP A 256 -28.64 -14.74 -26.18
C ASP A 256 -27.14 -14.69 -26.57
N ASP A 257 -26.51 -13.51 -26.48
CA ASP A 257 -25.06 -13.29 -26.64
C ASP A 257 -24.21 -14.25 -25.77
N TRP A 258 -24.66 -14.59 -24.56
CA TRP A 258 -23.93 -15.52 -23.69
C TRP A 258 -24.09 -16.96 -24.16
N PHE A 259 -25.30 -17.38 -24.48
CA PHE A 259 -25.56 -18.75 -24.92
C PHE A 259 -24.95 -19.07 -26.29
N GLU A 260 -24.77 -18.07 -27.15
CA GLU A 260 -24.09 -18.19 -28.44
C GLU A 260 -22.56 -18.01 -28.34
N SER A 261 -22.04 -17.70 -27.15
CA SER A 261 -20.61 -17.45 -26.96
C SER A 261 -19.78 -18.73 -26.92
N GLU A 262 -18.55 -18.66 -27.43
CA GLU A 262 -17.57 -19.75 -27.34
C GLU A 262 -17.30 -20.16 -25.89
N GLN A 263 -17.35 -19.18 -24.96
CA GLN A 263 -17.18 -19.42 -23.53
C GLN A 263 -18.30 -20.28 -22.94
N PHE A 264 -19.54 -20.09 -23.40
CA PHE A 264 -20.64 -20.95 -22.97
C PHE A 264 -20.53 -22.35 -23.55
N ALA A 265 -20.06 -22.49 -24.80
CA ALA A 265 -19.77 -23.80 -25.40
C ALA A 265 -18.68 -24.56 -24.61
N ILE A 266 -17.64 -23.86 -24.14
CA ILE A 266 -16.62 -24.42 -23.25
C ILE A 266 -17.23 -24.82 -21.90
N TYR A 267 -18.02 -23.93 -21.28
CA TYR A 267 -18.71 -24.22 -20.01
C TYR A 267 -19.62 -25.45 -20.10
N GLU A 268 -20.38 -25.58 -21.20
CA GLU A 268 -21.25 -26.72 -21.43
C GLU A 268 -20.43 -28.00 -21.63
N ARG A 269 -19.35 -27.94 -22.39
CA ARG A 269 -18.42 -29.06 -22.60
C ARG A 269 -17.80 -29.55 -21.29
N GLU A 270 -17.31 -28.64 -20.44
CA GLU A 270 -16.76 -28.96 -19.12
C GLU A 270 -17.82 -29.53 -18.18
N LYS A 271 -19.02 -28.93 -18.16
CA LYS A 271 -20.14 -29.38 -17.31
C LYS A 271 -20.61 -30.80 -17.67
N HIS A 272 -20.53 -31.16 -18.95
CA HIS A 272 -20.86 -32.50 -19.43
C HIS A 272 -19.68 -33.48 -19.37
N GLY A 273 -18.56 -33.10 -18.75
CA GLY A 273 -17.41 -33.99 -18.53
C GLY A 273 -16.63 -34.32 -19.80
N LEU A 274 -16.81 -33.55 -20.87
CA LEU A 274 -16.05 -33.67 -22.12
C LEU A 274 -14.79 -32.79 -22.04
N SER A 275 -14.02 -32.90 -20.96
CA SER A 275 -12.66 -32.35 -20.95
C SER A 275 -11.86 -33.08 -22.02
N GLU A 276 -11.19 -32.32 -22.88
CA GLU A 276 -10.41 -32.77 -24.03
C GLU A 276 -9.79 -34.18 -23.85
N VAL A 277 -10.22 -35.10 -24.70
CA VAL A 277 -9.33 -36.18 -25.14
C VAL A 277 -8.24 -35.49 -25.98
N GLU A 278 -6.99 -35.73 -25.59
CA GLU A 278 -5.70 -35.36 -26.22
C GLU A 278 -5.73 -34.77 -27.64
#